data_AF-A0A150QW83-F1
#
_entry.id   AF-A0A150QW83-F1
#
_cell.length_a   1.000
_cell.length_b   1.000
_cell.length_c   1.000
_cell.angle_alpha   90.00
_cell.angle_beta   90.00
_cell.angle_gamma   90.00
#
_symmetry.space_group_name_H-M   'P 1'
#
loop_
_entity.id
_entity.type
_entity.pdbx_description
1 polymer ?
#
loop_
_entity_poly.entity_id
_entity_poly.type
_entity_poly.pdbx_seq_one_letter_code
_entity_poly.pdbx_strand_id
1 'polypeptide(L)'
;MDNVDDMQPQTAEVGRGAAQSPRTLPWNPAHGGPRTLDEAIQIARRNSITISEDVFFIVADDLVPPDAYALWCVVQAHGSMRWENFYARGRIPVKIRQAVLESDEAIVAVFAHETYEIEGLRKLFEHREAIPGAEIIRLIRTGIRGNLHDQAWDYADLLVAALREEAR
;
A
#
# COMPACT_ATOMS: atom_id res chain seq x y z
N MET A 1 14.11 -7.95 50.37
CA MET A 1 14.16 -6.63 49.73
C MET A 1 14.15 -6.91 48.25
N ASP A 2 12.98 -6.70 47.66
CA ASP A 2 12.59 -7.18 46.34
C ASP A 2 13.36 -6.46 45.24
N ASN A 3 13.97 -7.24 44.35
CA ASN A 3 14.39 -6.75 43.04
C ASN A 3 13.12 -6.61 42.20
N VAL A 4 12.64 -5.37 42.09
CA VAL A 4 11.62 -4.99 41.12
C VAL A 4 12.32 -4.95 39.77
N ASP A 5 12.16 -6.05 39.03
CA ASP A 5 12.68 -6.22 37.68
C ASP A 5 12.11 -5.12 36.78
N ASP A 6 13.02 -4.39 36.16
CA ASP A 6 12.77 -3.21 35.33
C ASP A 6 12.20 -3.68 33.98
N MET A 7 10.90 -4.02 33.96
CA MET A 7 10.19 -4.29 32.71
C MET A 7 10.05 -3.00 31.93
N GLN A 8 11.06 -2.68 31.12
CA GLN A 8 10.91 -1.71 30.05
C GLN A 8 9.72 -2.15 29.17
N PRO A 9 8.77 -1.26 28.88
CA PRO A 9 7.64 -1.61 28.02
C PRO A 9 8.20 -1.99 26.65
N GLN A 10 8.02 -3.25 26.25
CA GLN A 10 8.27 -3.69 24.88
C GLN A 10 7.43 -2.78 23.97
N THR A 11 8.10 -1.95 23.18
CA THR A 11 7.44 -1.15 22.15
C THR A 11 6.74 -2.13 21.21
N ALA A 12 5.41 -2.11 21.20
CA ALA A 12 4.61 -3.00 20.37
C ALA A 12 5.08 -2.89 18.91
N GLU A 13 5.32 -4.03 18.26
CA GLU A 13 5.69 -4.04 16.84
C GLU A 13 4.52 -3.48 16.01
N VAL A 14 4.84 -2.55 15.10
CA VAL A 14 3.88 -1.88 14.22
C VAL A 14 4.24 -2.18 12.77
N GLY A 15 3.28 -2.64 11.98
CA GLY A 15 3.40 -2.76 10.54
C GLY A 15 2.61 -1.69 9.81
N ARG A 16 2.95 -1.50 8.53
CA ARG A 16 2.33 -0.52 7.65
C ARG A 16 2.04 -1.20 6.32
N GLY A 17 0.83 -1.01 5.80
CA GLY A 17 0.54 -1.29 4.40
C GLY A 17 0.90 -0.03 3.61
N ALA A 18 2.04 -0.07 2.94
CA ALA A 18 2.67 1.10 2.34
C ALA A 18 3.59 0.71 1.18
N ALA A 19 3.53 1.45 0.08
CA ALA A 19 4.41 1.32 -1.08
C ALA A 19 5.85 1.77 -0.77
N GLN A 20 6.58 0.94 -0.02
CA GLN A 20 8.01 1.07 0.29
C GLN A 20 8.86 0.30 -0.73
N SER A 21 10.08 0.79 -1.00
CA SER A 21 11.09 0.10 -1.84
C SER A 21 10.61 -0.30 -3.25
N PRO A 22 10.03 0.62 -4.05
CA PRO A 22 9.66 0.33 -5.44
C PRO A 22 10.88 -0.12 -6.25
N ARG A 23 10.70 -1.15 -7.08
CA ARG A 23 11.79 -1.75 -7.88
C ARG A 23 11.93 -1.14 -9.28
N THR A 24 10.94 -0.35 -9.70
CA THR A 24 10.84 0.24 -11.04
C THR A 24 11.41 1.66 -11.16
N LEU A 25 11.98 2.20 -10.08
CA LEU A 25 12.65 3.51 -10.13
C LEU A 25 13.85 3.51 -11.10
N PRO A 26 14.19 4.68 -11.70
CA PRO A 26 13.43 5.93 -11.67
C PRO A 26 12.18 5.85 -12.58
N TRP A 27 11.14 6.59 -12.23
CA TRP A 27 9.94 6.73 -13.05
C TRP A 27 10.03 7.94 -13.98
N ASN A 28 9.56 7.79 -15.22
CA ASN A 28 9.56 8.88 -16.19
C ASN A 28 8.49 9.94 -15.86
N PRO A 29 8.80 11.25 -15.90
CA PRO A 29 7.80 12.29 -15.68
C PRO A 29 6.64 12.20 -16.67
N ALA A 30 5.44 12.50 -16.20
CA ALA A 30 4.23 12.51 -17.02
C ALA A 30 4.33 13.58 -18.13
N HIS A 31 4.02 13.19 -19.36
CA HIS A 31 3.93 14.13 -20.46
C HIS A 31 2.78 15.13 -20.22
N GLY A 32 3.09 16.42 -20.27
CA GLY A 32 2.11 17.49 -20.02
C GLY A 32 2.00 17.93 -18.55
N GLY A 33 2.85 17.39 -17.65
CA GLY A 33 2.89 17.79 -16.24
C GLY A 33 2.10 16.87 -15.30
N PRO A 34 2.02 17.22 -14.01
CA PRO A 34 1.38 16.39 -12.99
C PRO A 34 -0.09 16.12 -13.29
N ARG A 35 -0.55 14.91 -12.95
CA ARG A 35 -1.95 14.49 -13.07
C ARG A 35 -2.78 14.97 -11.88
N THR A 36 -4.06 15.15 -12.12
CA THR A 36 -5.08 15.17 -11.06
C THR A 36 -5.32 13.74 -10.54
N LEU A 37 -5.94 13.61 -9.36
CA LEU A 37 -6.33 12.29 -8.83
C LEU A 37 -7.30 11.54 -9.76
N ASP A 38 -8.24 12.25 -10.39
CA ASP A 38 -9.20 11.64 -11.31
C ASP A 38 -8.50 11.09 -12.56
N GLU A 39 -7.55 11.84 -13.12
CA GLU A 39 -6.71 11.36 -14.23
C GLU A 39 -5.86 10.17 -13.80
N ALA A 40 -5.28 10.19 -12.59
CA ALA A 40 -4.51 9.06 -12.07
C ALA A 40 -5.37 7.80 -11.92
N ILE A 41 -6.60 7.91 -11.42
CA ILE A 41 -7.56 6.79 -11.36
C ILE A 41 -7.88 6.27 -12.76
N GLN A 42 -8.06 7.15 -13.74
CA GLN A 42 -8.31 6.75 -15.13
C GLN A 42 -7.09 6.06 -15.76
N ILE A 43 -5.88 6.56 -15.51
CA ILE A 43 -4.63 5.92 -15.94
C ILE A 43 -4.53 4.52 -15.35
N ALA A 44 -4.75 4.38 -14.05
CA ALA A 44 -4.69 3.09 -13.38
C ALA A 44 -5.68 2.09 -14.00
N ARG A 45 -6.94 2.49 -14.20
CA ARG A 45 -7.98 1.64 -14.81
C ARG A 45 -7.65 1.25 -16.25
N ARG A 46 -7.12 2.16 -17.07
CA ARG A 46 -6.68 1.85 -18.44
C ARG A 46 -5.55 0.82 -18.47
N ASN A 47 -4.71 0.81 -17.44
CA ASN A 47 -3.64 -0.15 -17.24
C ASN A 47 -4.09 -1.38 -16.42
N SER A 48 -5.39 -1.72 -16.50
CA SER A 48 -5.95 -2.94 -15.91
C SER A 48 -5.85 -3.06 -14.38
N ILE A 49 -5.63 -1.94 -13.67
CA ILE A 49 -5.68 -1.89 -12.20
C ILE A 49 -7.15 -1.79 -11.77
N THR A 50 -7.62 -2.80 -11.03
CA THR A 50 -8.96 -2.80 -10.44
C THR A 50 -8.93 -2.05 -9.11
N ILE A 51 -9.68 -0.96 -9.02
CA ILE A 51 -9.85 -0.18 -7.79
C ILE A 51 -11.27 -0.42 -7.30
N SER A 52 -11.41 -1.15 -6.18
CA SER A 52 -12.69 -1.42 -5.53
C SER A 52 -13.40 -0.13 -5.13
N GLU A 53 -14.74 -0.13 -5.15
CA GLU A 53 -15.55 1.09 -4.91
C GLU A 53 -15.34 1.67 -3.51
N ASP A 54 -15.03 0.81 -2.54
CA ASP A 54 -14.72 1.18 -1.17
C ASP A 54 -13.28 1.66 -0.97
N VAL A 55 -12.42 1.66 -2.00
CA VAL A 55 -11.06 2.21 -1.95
C VAL A 55 -11.06 3.62 -2.55
N PHE A 56 -10.35 4.55 -1.91
CA PHE A 56 -10.15 5.90 -2.47
C PHE A 56 -8.78 6.46 -2.16
N PHE A 57 -8.27 7.26 -3.08
CA PHE A 57 -6.96 7.89 -3.00
C PHE A 57 -7.08 9.35 -2.56
N ILE A 58 -6.15 9.78 -1.72
CA ILE A 58 -6.00 11.18 -1.28
C ILE A 58 -4.52 11.57 -1.29
N VAL A 59 -4.22 12.81 -1.68
CA VAL A 59 -2.87 13.38 -1.52
C VAL A 59 -2.69 13.85 -0.08
N ALA A 60 -1.70 13.33 0.61
CA ALA A 60 -1.38 13.70 2.00
C ALA A 60 0.10 13.39 2.32
N ASP A 61 1.02 14.19 1.78
CA ASP A 61 2.47 13.98 1.88
C ASP A 61 3.00 13.87 3.32
N ASP A 62 2.38 14.59 4.25
CA ASP A 62 2.69 14.64 5.68
C ASP A 62 2.28 13.38 6.45
N LEU A 63 1.33 12.61 5.90
CA LEU A 63 0.86 11.36 6.48
C LEU A 63 1.56 10.12 5.90
N VAL A 64 2.26 10.27 4.77
CA VAL A 64 3.03 9.17 4.17
C VAL A 64 4.43 9.13 4.78
N PRO A 65 4.90 7.96 5.28
CA PRO A 65 6.26 7.80 5.79
C PRO A 65 7.34 8.23 4.78
N PRO A 66 8.45 8.84 5.20
CA PRO A 66 9.50 9.36 4.29
C PRO A 66 10.07 8.34 3.29
N ASP A 67 10.01 7.06 3.63
CA ASP A 67 10.51 5.91 2.87
C ASP A 67 9.44 5.22 2.00
N ALA A 68 8.24 5.79 1.92
CA ALA A 68 7.12 5.26 1.16
C ALA A 68 6.53 6.30 0.20
N TYR A 69 5.83 5.81 -0.84
CA TYR A 69 5.07 6.66 -1.78
C TYR A 69 3.57 6.68 -1.48
N ALA A 70 3.09 5.71 -0.71
CA ALA A 70 1.71 5.65 -0.25
C ALA A 70 1.60 4.91 1.10
N LEU A 71 0.44 5.05 1.75
CA LEU A 71 0.09 4.43 3.02
C LEU A 71 -1.42 4.21 3.05
N TRP A 72 -1.87 2.97 3.27
CA TRP A 72 -3.30 2.68 3.44
C TRP A 72 -3.67 2.23 4.86
N CYS A 73 -2.79 1.52 5.57
CA CYS A 73 -3.04 1.12 6.96
C CYS A 73 -1.80 1.14 7.86
N VAL A 74 -2.07 1.17 9.18
CA VAL A 74 -1.10 0.94 10.25
C VAL A 74 -1.68 -0.14 11.16
N VAL A 75 -0.92 -1.20 11.43
CA VAL A 75 -1.38 -2.38 12.16
C VAL A 75 -0.50 -2.59 13.39
N GLN A 76 -1.14 -2.78 14.55
CA GLN A 76 -0.46 -3.18 15.78
C GLN A 76 -0.31 -4.70 15.80
N ALA A 77 0.82 -5.23 16.25
CA ALA A 77 1.05 -6.67 16.29
C ALA A 77 0.11 -7.41 17.26
N HIS A 78 -0.30 -6.74 18.33
CA HIS A 78 -1.18 -7.32 19.35
C HIS A 78 -2.66 -7.19 18.94
N GLY A 79 -3.45 -8.20 19.33
CA GLY A 79 -4.88 -8.25 19.06
C GLY A 79 -5.23 -8.84 17.70
N SER A 80 -6.54 -8.81 17.42
CA SER A 80 -7.12 -9.31 16.18
C SER A 80 -7.74 -8.16 15.41
N MET A 81 -7.49 -8.11 14.11
CA MET A 81 -8.08 -7.16 13.18
C MET A 81 -9.25 -7.83 12.46
N ARG A 82 -10.32 -7.08 12.22
CA ARG A 82 -11.44 -7.41 11.32
C ARG A 82 -11.34 -6.50 10.09
N TRP A 83 -11.98 -6.88 8.99
CA TRP A 83 -11.91 -6.11 7.75
C TRP A 83 -12.39 -4.66 7.93
N GLU A 84 -13.41 -4.45 8.75
CA GLU A 84 -13.98 -3.13 9.02
C GLU A 84 -13.00 -2.18 9.73
N ASN A 85 -11.95 -2.71 10.36
CA ASN A 85 -10.92 -1.88 11.01
C ASN A 85 -10.10 -1.04 10.01
N PHE A 86 -10.10 -1.39 8.72
CA PHE A 86 -9.41 -0.62 7.68
C PHE A 86 -10.25 0.53 7.11
N TYR A 87 -11.53 0.62 7.48
CA TYR A 87 -12.43 1.63 6.98
C TYR A 87 -12.31 2.93 7.79
N ALA A 88 -12.17 4.05 7.09
CA ALA A 88 -12.38 5.38 7.62
C ALA A 88 -13.55 6.03 6.88
N ARG A 89 -14.62 6.35 7.63
CA ARG A 89 -15.85 6.96 7.07
C ARG A 89 -16.48 6.10 5.94
N GLY A 90 -16.49 4.78 6.12
CA GLY A 90 -17.14 3.84 5.20
C GLY A 90 -16.33 3.46 3.96
N ARG A 91 -15.06 3.87 3.86
CA ARG A 91 -14.14 3.52 2.76
C ARG A 91 -12.72 3.33 3.27
N ILE A 92 -11.84 2.69 2.50
CA ILE A 92 -10.42 2.48 2.79
C ILE A 92 -9.61 3.64 2.17
N PRO A 93 -9.01 4.53 2.98
CA PRO A 93 -8.23 5.66 2.49
C PRO A 93 -6.78 5.25 2.17
N VAL A 94 -6.38 5.40 0.91
CA VAL A 94 -4.99 5.32 0.48
C VAL A 94 -4.40 6.73 0.38
N LYS A 95 -3.47 7.06 1.27
CA LYS A 95 -2.74 8.33 1.24
C LYS A 95 -1.57 8.17 0.27
N ILE A 96 -1.37 9.12 -0.63
CA ILE A 96 -0.25 9.12 -1.58
C ILE A 96 0.56 10.40 -1.46
N ARG A 97 1.83 10.34 -1.86
CA ARG A 97 2.65 11.55 -2.08
C ARG A 97 2.21 12.29 -3.33
N GLN A 98 2.32 13.61 -3.32
CA GLN A 98 2.09 14.43 -4.53
C GLN A 98 3.01 13.99 -5.69
N ALA A 99 4.24 13.59 -5.37
CA ALA A 99 5.22 13.10 -6.36
C ALA A 99 4.74 11.88 -7.16
N VAL A 100 3.79 11.09 -6.64
CA VAL A 100 3.20 9.97 -7.41
C VAL A 100 2.46 10.50 -8.63
N LEU A 101 1.80 11.66 -8.52
CA LEU A 101 1.03 12.25 -9.61
C LEU A 101 1.90 12.88 -10.70
N GLU A 102 3.22 12.96 -10.49
CA GLU A 102 4.16 13.54 -11.45
C GLU A 102 4.59 12.55 -12.53
N SER A 103 4.17 11.28 -12.45
CA SER A 103 4.56 10.23 -13.39
C SER A 103 3.44 9.19 -13.59
N ASP A 104 3.13 8.91 -14.85
CA ASP A 104 2.15 7.85 -15.19
C ASP A 104 2.67 6.46 -14.76
N GLU A 105 3.99 6.23 -14.82
CA GLU A 105 4.63 5.01 -14.29
C GLU A 105 4.49 4.92 -12.76
N ALA A 106 4.69 6.03 -12.05
CA ALA A 106 4.51 6.07 -10.58
C ALA A 106 3.06 5.80 -10.18
N ILE A 107 2.09 6.38 -10.91
CA ILE A 107 0.66 6.13 -10.71
C ILE A 107 0.37 4.63 -10.86
N VAL A 108 0.79 4.03 -11.97
CA VAL A 108 0.58 2.60 -12.24
C VAL A 108 1.25 1.75 -11.16
N ALA A 109 2.50 2.02 -10.84
CA ALA A 109 3.26 1.25 -9.86
C ALA A 109 2.61 1.29 -8.46
N VAL A 110 2.34 2.48 -7.94
CA VAL A 110 1.83 2.68 -6.58
C VAL A 110 0.38 2.23 -6.48
N PHE A 111 -0.48 2.56 -7.44
CA PHE A 111 -1.89 2.16 -7.35
C PHE A 111 -2.04 0.65 -7.50
N ALA A 112 -1.26 0.01 -8.38
CA ALA A 112 -1.24 -1.45 -8.51
C ALA A 112 -0.79 -2.12 -7.21
N HIS A 113 0.30 -1.62 -6.60
CA HIS A 113 0.81 -2.15 -5.34
C HIS A 113 -0.27 -2.10 -4.24
N GLU A 114 -0.81 -0.91 -3.97
CA GLU A 114 -1.73 -0.71 -2.85
C GLU A 114 -3.04 -1.47 -3.04
N THR A 115 -3.59 -1.48 -4.26
CA THR A 115 -4.82 -2.25 -4.54
C THR A 115 -4.58 -3.76 -4.47
N TYR A 116 -3.41 -4.25 -4.88
CA TYR A 116 -3.07 -5.67 -4.77
C TYR A 116 -3.00 -6.12 -3.31
N GLU A 117 -2.33 -5.35 -2.44
CA GLU A 117 -2.29 -5.67 -1.00
C GLU A 117 -3.69 -5.64 -0.36
N ILE A 118 -4.47 -4.60 -0.65
CA ILE A 118 -5.84 -4.46 -0.11
C ILE A 118 -6.70 -5.66 -0.53
N GLU A 119 -6.72 -6.02 -1.81
CA GLU A 119 -7.54 -7.12 -2.29
C GLU A 119 -7.01 -8.50 -1.87
N GLY A 120 -5.69 -8.65 -1.72
CA GLY A 120 -5.10 -9.85 -1.15
C GLY A 120 -5.53 -10.08 0.31
N LEU A 121 -5.53 -9.02 1.13
CA LEU A 121 -6.05 -9.10 2.49
C LEU A 121 -7.55 -9.31 2.51
N ARG A 122 -8.33 -8.63 1.64
CA ARG A 122 -9.78 -8.82 1.55
C ARG A 122 -10.15 -10.29 1.37
N LYS A 123 -9.48 -10.98 0.44
CA LYS A 123 -9.67 -12.43 0.21
C LYS A 123 -9.39 -13.30 1.43
N LEU A 124 -8.40 -12.92 2.26
CA LEU A 124 -8.15 -13.65 3.51
C LEU A 124 -9.29 -13.45 4.52
N PHE A 125 -9.90 -12.26 4.56
CA PHE A 125 -11.04 -11.94 5.41
C PHE A 125 -12.37 -12.57 4.93
N GLU A 126 -12.50 -12.92 3.66
CA GLU A 126 -13.68 -13.67 3.14
C GLU A 126 -13.88 -15.02 3.84
N HIS A 127 -12.79 -15.61 4.34
CA HIS A 127 -12.80 -16.91 5.02
C HIS A 127 -12.54 -16.82 6.53
N ARG A 128 -12.26 -15.62 7.05
CA ARG A 128 -11.85 -15.40 8.44
C ARG A 128 -12.48 -14.12 8.96
N GLU A 129 -13.29 -14.24 10.02
CA GLU A 129 -13.89 -13.09 10.68
C GLU A 129 -12.84 -12.12 11.24
N ALA A 130 -11.72 -12.66 11.73
CA ALA A 130 -10.61 -11.87 12.26
C ALA A 130 -9.25 -12.52 11.99
N ILE A 131 -8.21 -11.70 11.85
CA ILE A 131 -6.82 -12.10 11.63
C ILE A 131 -5.92 -11.43 12.68
N PRO A 132 -5.01 -12.15 13.35
CA PRO A 132 -4.05 -11.55 14.27
C PRO A 132 -3.24 -10.43 13.61
N GLY A 133 -3.02 -9.32 14.32
CA GLY A 133 -2.26 -8.18 13.82
C GLY A 133 -0.86 -8.58 13.34
N ALA A 134 -0.14 -9.37 14.13
CA ALA A 134 1.19 -9.89 13.76
C ALA A 134 1.19 -10.68 12.44
N GLU A 135 0.12 -11.41 12.13
CA GLU A 135 -0.01 -12.14 10.86
C GLU A 135 -0.17 -11.17 9.69
N ILE A 136 -1.02 -10.14 9.82
CA ILE A 136 -1.18 -9.10 8.81
C ILE A 136 0.14 -8.36 8.58
N ILE A 137 0.85 -7.99 9.65
CA ILE A 137 2.16 -7.34 9.54
C ILE A 137 3.10 -8.23 8.72
N ARG A 138 3.17 -9.55 8.97
CA ARG A 138 4.04 -10.46 8.20
C ARG A 138 3.69 -10.48 6.71
N LEU A 139 2.40 -10.34 6.37
CA LEU A 139 1.93 -10.32 4.97
C LEU A 139 2.34 -9.05 4.24
N ILE A 140 2.28 -7.89 4.89
CA ILE A 140 2.53 -6.57 4.26
C ILE A 140 3.93 -6.00 4.54
N ARG A 141 4.79 -6.74 5.24
CA ARG A 141 6.14 -6.26 5.60
C ARG A 141 7.09 -6.30 4.40
N THR A 142 7.85 -5.23 4.21
CA THR A 142 8.94 -5.20 3.23
C THR A 142 10.05 -6.23 3.55
N GLY A 143 10.74 -6.72 2.52
CA GLY A 143 11.90 -7.61 2.66
C GLY A 143 11.60 -9.10 2.92
N ILE A 144 10.34 -9.52 2.91
CA ILE A 144 9.97 -10.94 3.00
C ILE A 144 9.56 -11.45 1.61
N ARG A 145 10.41 -12.28 1.00
CA ARG A 145 10.13 -12.85 -0.32
C ARG A 145 8.82 -13.66 -0.31
N GLY A 146 7.97 -13.42 -1.31
CA GLY A 146 6.72 -14.15 -1.54
C GLY A 146 5.59 -13.81 -0.57
N ASN A 147 5.75 -12.82 0.32
CA ASN A 147 4.61 -12.29 1.05
C ASN A 147 3.77 -11.37 0.14
N LEU A 148 2.68 -10.84 0.68
CA LEU A 148 1.74 -10.04 -0.09
C LEU A 148 2.38 -8.75 -0.61
N HIS A 149 3.24 -8.12 0.20
CA HIS A 149 4.00 -6.93 -0.21
C HIS A 149 4.94 -7.19 -1.41
N ASP A 150 5.70 -8.29 -1.36
CA ASP A 150 6.60 -8.69 -2.44
C ASP A 150 5.84 -9.02 -3.73
N GLN A 151 4.71 -9.71 -3.61
CA GLN A 151 3.82 -10.04 -4.73
C GLN A 151 3.15 -8.78 -5.33
N ALA A 152 2.80 -7.80 -4.49
CA ALA A 152 2.26 -6.53 -4.94
C ALA A 152 3.26 -5.77 -5.82
N TRP A 153 4.55 -5.81 -5.48
CA TRP A 153 5.60 -5.26 -6.35
C TRP A 153 5.83 -6.09 -7.60
N ASP A 154 5.82 -7.42 -7.55
CA ASP A 154 5.91 -8.25 -8.76
C ASP A 154 4.79 -7.88 -9.76
N TYR A 155 3.57 -7.69 -9.26
CA TYR A 155 2.43 -7.26 -10.07
C TYR A 155 2.61 -5.85 -10.64
N ALA A 156 2.99 -4.88 -9.80
CA ALA A 156 3.23 -3.51 -10.22
C ALA A 156 4.36 -3.41 -11.26
N ASP A 157 5.44 -4.17 -11.09
CA ASP A 157 6.60 -4.19 -12.00
C ASP A 157 6.19 -4.65 -13.41
N LEU A 158 5.33 -5.68 -13.51
CA LEU A 158 4.79 -6.15 -14.79
C LEU A 158 3.97 -5.07 -15.51
N LEU A 159 3.12 -4.33 -14.78
CA LEU A 159 2.30 -3.28 -15.37
C LEU A 159 3.13 -2.07 -15.82
N VAL A 160 4.15 -1.68 -15.05
CA VAL A 160 5.07 -0.62 -15.46
C VAL A 160 5.89 -1.04 -16.68
N ALA A 161 6.33 -2.30 -16.74
CA ALA A 161 7.03 -2.82 -17.91
C ALA A 161 6.15 -2.75 -19.18
N ALA A 162 4.88 -3.17 -19.08
CA ALA A 162 3.93 -3.06 -20.18
C ALA A 162 3.71 -1.61 -20.62
N LEU A 163 3.50 -0.69 -19.67
CA LEU A 163 3.35 0.74 -19.96
C LEU A 163 4.58 1.32 -20.70
N ARG A 164 5.79 0.92 -20.29
CA ARG A 164 7.04 1.34 -20.94
C ARG A 164 7.19 0.77 -22.34
N GLU A 165 6.69 -0.43 -22.60
CA GLU A 165 6.71 -1.03 -23.93
C GLU A 165 5.74 -0.32 -24.88
N GLU A 166 4.56 0.07 -24.41
CA GLU A 166 3.58 0.83 -25.21
C GLU A 166 4.06 2.23 -25.60
N ALA A 167 4.94 2.83 -24.80
CA ALA A 167 5.51 4.16 -25.04
C ALA A 167 6.68 4.18 -26.03
N ARG A 168 7.18 3.02 -26.48
CA ARG A 168 8.28 2.88 -27.45
C ARG A 168 7.79 2.88 -28.89
#